data_AF-A0A146EZC9-F1
#
_entry.id   AF-A0A146EZC9-F1
#
_cell.length_a   1.000
_cell.length_b   1.000
_cell.length_c   1.000
_cell.angle_alpha   90.00
_cell.angle_beta   90.00
_cell.angle_gamma   90.00
#
_symmetry.space_group_name_H-M   'P 1'
#
loop_
_entity.id
_entity.type
_entity.pdbx_description
1 polymer ?
#
loop_
_entity_poly.entity_id
_entity_poly.type
_entity_poly.pdbx_seq_one_letter_code
_entity_poly.pdbx_strand_id
1 'polypeptide(L)'
;MERWRPAEQIVVGDFNLHHPHWGGLMRQRTDPEAEETLRLIEEYDMALLYEADHIPLEAILATPTRGRTFPEKWNWELTDQDRLHRVLVQNLPDLTKLNTEQDIDYATKGIVGAILEAVKESTPKSRVGPRSIPGWTTECKEAQQLARRLRRRYQRERTPEAWEAYRRARNYKARLIRKTLRNYHRRKVKEATSSLEGLWKIARWARRAEPRTTLIPPLQRPDGGMETDVKEKLDMFKDAFFPQPPEVDLTDVRNYKYPSPMQLPPITRREVTEAIRHMPGKKTPGKDTIPSHLLRHISPYIAEPLATLPSVPPVTLLPPTLPRIGHSNAQETGERRL
;
A
#
# COMPACT_ATOMS: atom_id res chain seq x y z
N MET A 1 2.57 -14.40 -20.99
CA MET A 1 4.05 -14.27 -21.02
C MET A 1 4.47 -13.29 -19.93
N GLU A 2 4.77 -13.81 -18.74
CA GLU A 2 5.09 -13.01 -17.54
C GLU A 2 6.54 -12.52 -17.52
N ARG A 3 6.72 -11.25 -17.14
CA ARG A 3 8.02 -10.57 -17.01
C ARG A 3 8.51 -10.61 -15.56
N TRP A 4 9.56 -11.38 -15.32
CA TRP A 4 10.22 -11.63 -14.03
C TRP A 4 11.15 -10.47 -13.60
N ARG A 5 11.46 -10.37 -12.30
CA ARG A 5 12.43 -9.40 -11.74
C ARG A 5 13.35 -10.06 -10.69
N PRO A 6 14.66 -9.71 -10.64
CA PRO A 6 15.65 -10.38 -9.80
C PRO A 6 15.71 -9.86 -8.35
N ALA A 7 16.19 -10.71 -7.44
CA ALA A 7 16.66 -10.36 -6.09
C ALA A 7 18.20 -10.40 -6.06
N GLU A 8 18.82 -9.59 -5.20
CA GLU A 8 20.25 -9.21 -5.22
C GLU A 8 21.16 -10.23 -4.49
N GLN A 9 22.28 -10.61 -5.11
CA GLN A 9 23.45 -11.25 -4.50
C GLN A 9 24.73 -10.64 -5.09
N ILE A 10 25.83 -10.63 -4.31
CA ILE A 10 27.09 -9.92 -4.62
C ILE A 10 28.15 -10.92 -5.10
N VAL A 11 28.81 -10.60 -6.22
CA VAL A 11 30.02 -11.31 -6.69
C VAL A 11 31.24 -10.42 -6.46
N VAL A 12 32.36 -11.00 -6.03
CA VAL A 12 33.62 -10.28 -5.77
C VAL A 12 34.69 -10.88 -6.68
N GLY A 13 35.35 -10.03 -7.48
CA GLY A 13 36.48 -10.38 -8.35
C GLY A 13 37.72 -9.56 -8.00
N ASP A 14 38.88 -9.91 -8.57
CA ASP A 14 40.13 -9.17 -8.39
C ASP A 14 40.24 -8.02 -9.41
N PHE A 15 40.24 -6.78 -8.91
CA PHE A 15 40.23 -5.55 -9.71
C PHE A 15 41.57 -4.82 -9.69
N ASN A 16 42.67 -5.53 -9.42
CA ASN A 16 44.02 -4.95 -9.50
C ASN A 16 44.50 -4.65 -10.93
N LEU A 17 43.76 -5.09 -11.95
CA LEU A 17 44.10 -4.92 -13.37
C LEU A 17 43.89 -3.46 -13.84
N HIS A 18 44.82 -2.98 -14.66
CA HIS A 18 44.92 -1.58 -15.08
C HIS A 18 43.95 -1.27 -16.22
N HIS A 19 43.02 -0.33 -16.04
CA HIS A 19 42.10 0.13 -17.09
C HIS A 19 41.71 1.62 -16.95
N PRO A 20 41.65 2.43 -18.03
CA PRO A 20 41.36 3.87 -17.99
C PRO A 20 40.01 4.27 -17.37
N HIS A 21 39.01 3.38 -17.43
CA HIS A 21 37.70 3.61 -16.83
C HIS A 21 37.71 3.70 -15.29
N TRP A 22 38.74 3.15 -14.62
CA TRP A 22 38.83 3.16 -13.14
C TRP A 22 40.20 3.51 -12.57
N GLY A 23 41.29 3.31 -13.32
CA GLY A 23 42.65 3.72 -12.94
C GLY A 23 42.99 5.18 -13.29
N GLY A 24 42.03 5.93 -13.86
CA GLY A 24 42.20 7.31 -14.30
C GLY A 24 42.95 7.46 -15.62
N LEU A 25 42.88 8.67 -16.20
CA LEU A 25 43.48 9.00 -17.51
C LEU A 25 45.02 8.99 -17.54
N MET A 26 45.67 8.77 -16.39
CA MET A 26 47.13 8.77 -16.25
C MET A 26 47.76 7.40 -16.55
N ARG A 27 46.97 6.33 -16.74
CA ARG A 27 47.51 4.98 -17.04
C ARG A 27 47.52 4.72 -18.55
N GLN A 28 48.71 4.38 -19.07
CA GLN A 28 48.97 4.22 -20.51
C GLN A 28 48.82 2.78 -21.03
N ARG A 29 48.68 1.77 -20.14
CA ARG A 29 48.58 0.36 -20.52
C ARG A 29 47.33 -0.26 -19.90
N THR A 30 46.55 -0.95 -20.74
CA THR A 30 45.32 -1.64 -20.36
C THR A 30 45.54 -3.14 -20.37
N ASP A 31 45.14 -3.82 -19.30
CA ASP A 31 45.22 -5.29 -19.23
C ASP A 31 44.03 -5.93 -19.98
N PRO A 32 44.25 -6.94 -20.85
CA PRO A 32 43.18 -7.55 -21.65
C PRO A 32 42.04 -8.17 -20.82
N GLU A 33 42.38 -8.72 -19.65
CA GLU A 33 41.44 -9.34 -18.70
C GLU A 33 40.50 -8.30 -18.06
N ALA A 34 40.91 -7.03 -18.01
CA ALA A 34 40.05 -5.91 -17.60
C ALA A 34 39.00 -5.56 -18.68
N GLU A 35 39.32 -5.78 -19.96
CA GLU A 35 38.40 -5.55 -21.08
C GLU A 35 37.28 -6.62 -21.11
N GLU A 36 37.62 -7.87 -20.80
CA GLU A 36 36.66 -8.97 -20.67
C GLU A 36 35.71 -8.76 -19.48
N THR A 37 36.26 -8.25 -18.37
CA THR A 37 35.49 -7.83 -17.21
C THR A 37 34.48 -6.73 -17.56
N LEU A 38 34.86 -5.74 -18.38
CA LEU A 38 33.95 -4.69 -18.90
C LEU A 38 32.84 -5.24 -19.80
N ARG A 39 33.16 -6.23 -20.65
CA ARG A 39 32.14 -6.87 -21.49
C ARG A 39 31.08 -7.57 -20.64
N LEU A 40 31.49 -8.26 -19.57
CA LEU A 40 30.55 -8.92 -18.65
C LEU A 40 29.67 -7.89 -17.91
N ILE A 41 30.21 -6.73 -17.52
CA ILE A 41 29.42 -5.62 -16.90
C ILE A 41 28.31 -5.15 -17.83
N GLU A 42 28.64 -4.98 -19.11
CA GLU A 42 27.74 -4.49 -20.13
C GLU A 42 26.71 -5.57 -20.56
N GLU A 43 27.12 -6.83 -20.64
CA GLU A 43 26.26 -7.96 -21.01
C GLU A 43 25.16 -8.22 -19.96
N TYR A 44 25.48 -8.07 -18.68
CA TYR A 44 24.57 -8.37 -17.57
C TYR A 44 23.95 -7.12 -16.89
N ASP A 45 24.10 -5.91 -17.48
CA ASP A 45 23.55 -4.61 -16.99
C ASP A 45 23.90 -4.31 -15.52
N MET A 46 25.17 -4.56 -15.16
CA MET A 46 25.68 -4.40 -13.79
C MET A 46 25.90 -2.91 -13.43
N ALA A 47 25.68 -2.52 -12.17
CA ALA A 47 25.91 -1.16 -11.69
C ALA A 47 27.06 -1.08 -10.68
N LEU A 48 27.88 -0.03 -10.78
CA LEU A 48 28.95 0.24 -9.82
C LEU A 48 28.40 0.87 -8.53
N LEU A 49 28.69 0.27 -7.39
CA LEU A 49 28.19 0.71 -6.08
C LEU A 49 29.02 1.86 -5.45
N TYR A 50 30.33 1.99 -5.76
CA TYR A 50 31.19 3.08 -5.24
C TYR A 50 32.29 3.51 -6.23
N GLU A 51 32.70 4.80 -6.17
CA GLU A 51 33.78 5.43 -6.96
C GLU A 51 35.10 5.48 -6.14
N ALA A 52 35.75 4.34 -5.90
CA ALA A 52 37.11 4.28 -5.33
C ALA A 52 37.96 3.28 -6.13
N ASP A 53 39.29 3.41 -6.01
CA ASP A 53 40.34 2.75 -6.81
C ASP A 53 40.32 1.20 -6.82
N HIS A 54 39.33 0.59 -6.16
CA HIS A 54 39.03 -0.84 -6.13
C HIS A 54 37.53 -1.03 -6.39
N ILE A 55 37.16 -1.55 -7.55
CA ILE A 55 35.76 -1.56 -8.03
C ILE A 55 35.17 -2.97 -8.04
N PRO A 56 34.39 -3.41 -7.05
CA PRO A 56 33.62 -4.65 -7.19
C PRO A 56 32.47 -4.49 -8.19
N LEU A 57 32.19 -5.55 -8.96
CA LEU A 57 31.11 -5.62 -9.94
C LEU A 57 29.94 -6.49 -9.49
N GLU A 58 28.74 -5.98 -9.72
CA GLU A 58 27.48 -6.62 -9.33
C GLU A 58 26.85 -7.39 -10.49
N ALA A 59 27.16 -8.69 -10.63
CA ALA A 59 26.53 -9.56 -11.63
C ALA A 59 25.30 -10.27 -11.06
N ILE A 60 24.13 -10.04 -11.67
CA ILE A 60 22.85 -10.62 -11.23
C ILE A 60 22.55 -11.89 -12.04
N LEU A 61 22.80 -13.07 -11.47
CA LEU A 61 22.38 -14.36 -12.04
C LEU A 61 21.11 -14.84 -11.32
N ALA A 62 19.99 -14.92 -12.03
CA ALA A 62 18.68 -15.19 -11.43
C ALA A 62 18.24 -16.65 -11.60
N THR A 63 17.95 -17.33 -10.48
CA THR A 63 17.01 -18.47 -10.46
C THR A 63 15.56 -17.96 -10.28
N PRO A 64 14.57 -18.51 -10.99
CA PRO A 64 13.22 -17.96 -11.07
C PRO A 64 12.46 -18.09 -9.74
N THR A 65 12.25 -16.99 -9.03
CA THR A 65 11.30 -16.90 -7.91
C THR A 65 9.98 -16.28 -8.36
N ARG A 66 8.85 -16.94 -8.01
CA ARG A 66 7.46 -16.52 -8.28
C ARG A 66 7.25 -15.02 -8.04
N GLY A 67 6.66 -14.32 -9.01
CA GLY A 67 6.53 -12.87 -9.04
C GLY A 67 5.78 -12.31 -7.82
N ARG A 68 6.45 -11.48 -7.01
CA ARG A 68 5.78 -10.62 -6.03
C ARG A 68 4.96 -9.57 -6.78
N THR A 69 3.64 -9.63 -6.67
CA THR A 69 2.76 -8.54 -7.09
C THR A 69 2.88 -7.41 -6.07
N PHE A 70 3.16 -6.19 -6.55
CA PHE A 70 3.15 -5.02 -5.68
C PHE A 70 1.72 -4.49 -5.60
N PRO A 71 1.14 -4.34 -4.40
CA PRO A 71 -0.21 -3.85 -4.26
C PRO A 71 -0.30 -2.43 -4.82
N GLU A 72 -1.26 -2.20 -5.71
CA GLU A 72 -1.58 -0.85 -6.19
C GLU A 72 -2.23 -0.07 -5.05
N LYS A 73 -1.80 1.17 -4.85
CA LYS A 73 -2.40 2.07 -3.86
C LYS A 73 -2.82 3.36 -4.53
N TRP A 74 -3.99 3.88 -4.18
CA TRP A 74 -4.42 5.22 -4.61
C TRP A 74 -3.43 6.27 -4.11
N ASN A 75 -3.03 7.17 -4.99
CA ASN A 75 -2.19 8.30 -4.64
C ASN A 75 -3.04 9.54 -4.42
N TRP A 76 -3.53 9.68 -3.20
CA TRP A 76 -4.41 10.78 -2.77
C TRP A 76 -3.76 12.17 -2.86
N GLU A 77 -2.43 12.26 -2.91
CA GLU A 77 -1.73 13.55 -3.12
C GLU A 77 -1.87 14.07 -4.56
N LEU A 78 -2.21 13.19 -5.51
CA LEU A 78 -2.38 13.53 -6.93
C LEU A 78 -3.85 13.51 -7.38
N THR A 79 -4.80 13.47 -6.44
CA THR A 79 -6.22 13.51 -6.75
C THR A 79 -6.61 14.86 -7.35
N ASP A 80 -7.25 14.83 -8.53
CA ASP A 80 -7.93 15.99 -9.11
C ASP A 80 -9.24 16.23 -8.36
N GLN A 81 -9.24 17.25 -7.48
CA GLN A 81 -10.38 17.54 -6.60
C GLN A 81 -11.62 17.97 -7.39
N ASP A 82 -11.45 18.80 -8.43
CA ASP A 82 -12.56 19.30 -9.23
C ASP A 82 -13.20 18.18 -10.04
N ARG A 83 -12.39 17.24 -10.55
CA ARG A 83 -12.90 16.04 -11.21
C ARG A 83 -13.60 15.11 -10.22
N LEU A 84 -13.01 14.89 -9.04
CA LEU A 84 -13.61 14.07 -7.98
C LEU A 84 -15.02 14.58 -7.63
N HIS A 85 -15.17 15.89 -7.37
CA HIS A 85 -16.45 16.46 -6.97
C HIS A 85 -17.48 16.39 -8.09
N ARG A 86 -17.09 16.71 -9.33
CA ARG A 86 -17.99 16.66 -10.49
C ARG A 86 -18.53 15.24 -10.73
N VAL A 87 -17.64 14.24 -10.78
CA VAL A 87 -18.04 12.85 -11.02
C VAL A 87 -18.88 12.33 -9.85
N LEU A 88 -18.54 12.70 -8.61
CA LEU A 88 -19.34 12.32 -7.44
C LEU A 88 -20.77 12.84 -7.55
N VAL A 89 -20.96 14.14 -7.75
CA VAL A 89 -22.30 14.76 -7.81
C VAL A 89 -23.13 14.19 -8.97
N GLN A 90 -22.50 13.90 -10.12
CA GLN A 90 -23.18 13.32 -11.28
C GLN A 90 -23.67 11.89 -11.06
N ASN A 91 -22.99 11.12 -10.21
CA ASN A 91 -23.28 9.70 -9.98
C ASN A 91 -24.03 9.45 -8.67
N LEU A 92 -24.31 10.48 -7.85
CA LEU A 92 -25.09 10.30 -6.64
C LEU A 92 -26.53 9.88 -6.99
N PRO A 93 -27.08 8.85 -6.33
CA PRO A 93 -28.44 8.39 -6.59
C PRO A 93 -29.47 9.43 -6.13
N ASP A 94 -30.61 9.47 -6.82
CA ASP A 94 -31.79 10.20 -6.37
C ASP A 94 -32.45 9.45 -5.21
N LEU A 95 -32.64 10.13 -4.07
CA LEU A 95 -33.16 9.55 -2.83
C LEU A 95 -34.61 9.97 -2.53
N THR A 96 -35.32 10.54 -3.51
CA THR A 96 -36.69 11.05 -3.31
C THR A 96 -37.74 9.97 -3.04
N LYS A 97 -37.45 8.68 -3.24
CA LYS A 97 -38.41 7.57 -3.09
C LYS A 97 -37.78 6.32 -2.45
N LEU A 98 -37.48 6.38 -1.16
CA LEU A 98 -37.06 5.20 -0.39
C LEU A 98 -38.26 4.71 0.42
N ASN A 99 -38.89 3.61 0.00
CA ASN A 99 -40.10 3.09 0.65
C ASN A 99 -39.89 1.71 1.29
N THR A 100 -38.85 1.00 0.88
CA THR A 100 -38.53 -0.36 1.34
C THR A 100 -37.09 -0.45 1.86
N GLU A 101 -36.82 -1.47 2.67
CA GLU A 101 -35.45 -1.81 3.11
C GLU A 101 -34.51 -2.04 1.92
N GLN A 102 -35.02 -2.65 0.85
CA GLN A 102 -34.27 -2.90 -0.38
C GLN A 102 -33.88 -1.61 -1.10
N ASP A 103 -34.75 -0.58 -1.04
CA ASP A 103 -34.44 0.74 -1.61
C ASP A 103 -33.29 1.41 -0.85
N ILE A 104 -33.26 1.27 0.48
CA ILE A 104 -32.17 1.80 1.33
C ILE A 104 -30.85 1.10 1.01
N ASP A 105 -30.87 -0.22 0.85
CA ASP A 105 -29.70 -1.01 0.46
C ASP A 105 -29.20 -0.61 -0.94
N TYR A 106 -30.11 -0.41 -1.90
CA TYR A 106 -29.76 0.03 -3.25
C TYR A 106 -29.18 1.44 -3.25
N ALA A 107 -29.80 2.36 -2.51
CA ALA A 107 -29.32 3.73 -2.34
C ALA A 107 -27.92 3.76 -1.70
N THR A 108 -27.70 2.96 -0.66
CA THR A 108 -26.39 2.84 0.02
C THR A 108 -25.33 2.32 -0.94
N LYS A 109 -25.64 1.26 -1.71
CA LYS A 109 -24.74 0.73 -2.75
C LYS A 109 -24.49 1.76 -3.85
N GLY A 110 -25.51 2.55 -4.22
CA GLY A 110 -25.41 3.64 -5.18
C GLY A 110 -24.44 4.74 -4.72
N ILE A 111 -24.56 5.19 -3.46
CA ILE A 111 -23.64 6.18 -2.88
C ILE A 111 -22.21 5.63 -2.85
N VAL A 112 -22.01 4.38 -2.39
CA VAL A 112 -20.69 3.74 -2.38
C VAL A 112 -20.12 3.63 -3.79
N GLY A 113 -20.93 3.20 -4.76
CA GLY A 113 -20.56 3.12 -6.17
C GLY A 113 -20.14 4.47 -6.75
N ALA A 114 -20.92 5.52 -6.48
CA ALA A 114 -20.62 6.90 -6.91
C ALA A 114 -19.28 7.39 -6.37
N ILE A 115 -19.00 7.13 -5.09
CA ILE A 115 -17.71 7.47 -4.46
C ILE A 115 -16.57 6.71 -5.14
N LEU A 116 -16.71 5.40 -5.33
CA LEU A 116 -15.65 4.57 -5.91
C LEU A 116 -15.37 4.93 -7.38
N GLU A 117 -16.40 5.23 -8.17
CA GLU A 117 -16.22 5.66 -9.56
C GLU A 117 -15.57 7.06 -9.62
N ALA A 118 -16.00 7.98 -8.76
CA ALA A 118 -15.36 9.29 -8.65
C ALA A 118 -13.87 9.18 -8.28
N VAL A 119 -13.51 8.28 -7.35
CA VAL A 119 -12.11 8.00 -7.01
C VAL A 119 -11.35 7.42 -8.20
N LYS A 120 -11.94 6.45 -8.90
CA LYS A 120 -11.32 5.79 -10.05
C LYS A 120 -11.01 6.76 -11.19
N GLU A 121 -11.87 7.75 -11.41
CA GLU A 121 -11.67 8.77 -12.44
C GLU A 121 -10.71 9.90 -12.05
N SER A 122 -10.68 10.26 -10.76
CA SER A 122 -9.95 11.44 -10.28
C SER A 122 -8.58 11.14 -9.67
N THR A 123 -8.36 9.92 -9.19
CA THR A 123 -7.19 9.58 -8.37
C THR A 123 -6.32 8.55 -9.06
N PRO A 124 -5.06 8.84 -9.40
CA PRO A 124 -4.18 7.86 -10.02
C PRO A 124 -3.72 6.79 -9.02
N LYS A 125 -3.58 5.55 -9.48
CA LYS A 125 -2.94 4.48 -8.71
C LYS A 125 -1.42 4.54 -8.83
N SER A 126 -0.72 4.31 -7.73
CA SER A 126 0.73 4.18 -7.66
C SER A 126 1.13 2.75 -7.33
N ARG A 127 2.09 2.23 -8.10
CA ARG A 127 2.76 0.95 -7.85
C ARG A 127 4.07 1.22 -7.12
N VAL A 128 4.05 1.04 -5.79
CA VAL A 128 5.25 1.19 -4.97
C VAL A 128 6.00 -0.13 -4.98
N GLY A 129 7.15 -0.16 -5.65
CA GLY A 129 8.04 -1.31 -5.69
C GLY A 129 9.30 -1.09 -4.84
N PRO A 130 10.23 -2.05 -4.79
CA PRO A 130 11.45 -1.97 -3.98
C PRO A 130 12.36 -0.82 -4.41
N ARG A 131 12.30 -0.45 -5.70
CA ARG A 131 13.04 0.67 -6.29
C ARG A 131 12.34 2.02 -6.15
N SER A 132 11.15 2.08 -5.54
CA SER A 132 10.41 3.33 -5.33
C SER A 132 10.98 4.06 -4.13
N ILE A 133 11.54 5.25 -4.37
CA ILE A 133 12.14 6.08 -3.32
C ILE A 133 11.15 7.17 -2.90
N PRO A 134 10.75 7.26 -1.61
CA PRO A 134 9.92 8.35 -1.11
C PRO A 134 10.57 9.71 -1.33
N GLY A 135 9.80 10.68 -1.83
CA GLY A 135 10.29 12.03 -2.15
C GLY A 135 10.91 12.17 -3.56
N TRP A 136 10.97 11.08 -4.34
CA TRP A 136 11.36 11.15 -5.74
C TRP A 136 10.24 11.74 -6.59
N THR A 137 10.51 12.86 -7.26
CA THR A 137 9.53 13.60 -8.08
C THR A 137 9.60 13.21 -9.56
N THR A 138 8.59 13.63 -10.33
CA THR A 138 8.58 13.55 -11.81
C THR A 138 9.79 14.26 -12.40
N GLU A 139 10.12 15.45 -11.89
CA GLU A 139 11.30 16.22 -12.30
C GLU A 139 12.62 15.44 -12.09
N CYS A 140 12.75 14.67 -11.00
CA CYS A 140 13.92 13.81 -10.77
C CYS A 140 14.03 12.71 -11.83
N LYS A 141 12.88 12.13 -12.22
CA LYS A 141 12.82 11.13 -13.29
C LYS A 141 13.19 11.74 -14.63
N GLU A 142 12.68 12.92 -14.96
CA GLU A 142 12.99 13.63 -16.21
C GLU A 142 14.48 13.99 -16.30
N ALA A 143 15.06 14.53 -15.22
CA ALA A 143 16.49 14.83 -15.14
C ALA A 143 17.36 13.56 -15.30
N GLN A 144 16.93 12.43 -14.72
CA GLN A 144 17.59 11.14 -14.90
C GLN A 144 17.53 10.68 -16.37
N GLN A 145 16.38 10.79 -17.02
CA GLN A 145 16.22 10.41 -18.43
C GLN A 145 17.01 11.32 -19.37
N LEU A 146 17.04 12.63 -19.10
CA LEU A 146 17.86 13.57 -19.86
C LEU A 146 19.35 13.23 -19.76
N ALA A 147 19.86 13.00 -18.55
CA ALA A 147 21.26 12.61 -18.37
C ALA A 147 21.59 11.29 -19.09
N ARG A 148 20.68 10.30 -19.08
CA ARG A 148 20.84 9.05 -19.84
C ARG A 148 20.87 9.28 -21.35
N ARG A 149 19.95 10.10 -21.89
CA ARG A 149 19.91 10.44 -23.32
C ARG A 149 21.21 11.11 -23.77
N LEU A 150 21.67 12.10 -23.00
CA LEU A 150 22.90 12.83 -23.32
C LEU A 150 24.16 11.97 -23.15
N ARG A 151 24.17 11.01 -22.21
CA ARG A 151 25.25 10.02 -22.12
C ARG A 151 25.35 9.18 -23.40
N ARG A 152 24.21 8.66 -23.89
CA ARG A 152 24.18 7.88 -25.15
C ARG A 152 24.61 8.73 -26.35
N ARG A 153 24.25 10.02 -26.36
CA ARG A 153 24.71 10.97 -27.37
C ARG A 153 26.23 11.11 -27.34
N TYR A 154 26.81 11.38 -26.17
CA TYR A 154 28.26 11.47 -25.99
C TYR A 154 28.98 10.18 -26.38
N GLN A 155 28.45 9.01 -26.03
CA GLN A 155 29.07 7.72 -26.40
C GLN A 155 29.12 7.50 -27.92
N ARG A 156 28.13 8.01 -28.67
CA ARG A 156 28.09 7.90 -30.14
C ARG A 156 28.98 8.93 -30.83
N GLU A 157 28.89 10.19 -30.40
CA GLU A 157 29.55 11.31 -31.08
C GLU A 157 30.99 11.52 -30.60
N ARG A 158 31.30 11.17 -29.34
CA ARG A 158 32.59 11.41 -28.65
C ARG A 158 33.14 12.84 -28.80
N THR A 159 32.26 13.83 -28.98
CA THR A 159 32.64 15.24 -29.11
C THR A 159 32.70 15.98 -27.77
N PRO A 160 33.51 17.05 -27.67
CA PRO A 160 33.55 17.92 -26.48
C PRO A 160 32.19 18.53 -26.13
N GLU A 161 31.38 18.89 -27.13
CA GLU A 161 30.06 19.50 -26.94
C GLU A 161 29.07 18.49 -26.33
N ALA A 162 29.09 17.24 -26.81
CA ALA A 162 28.25 16.18 -26.27
C ALA A 162 28.67 15.81 -24.85
N TRP A 163 29.98 15.82 -24.55
CA TRP A 163 30.51 15.66 -23.20
C TRP A 163 30.02 16.77 -22.27
N GLU A 164 30.15 18.03 -22.68
CA GLU A 164 29.77 19.19 -21.86
C GLU A 164 28.25 19.19 -21.59
N ALA A 165 27.43 18.85 -22.59
CA ALA A 165 26.00 18.68 -22.42
C ALA A 165 25.66 17.56 -21.40
N TYR A 166 26.31 16.40 -21.50
CA TYR A 166 26.14 15.32 -20.55
C TYR A 166 26.59 15.71 -19.14
N ARG A 167 27.77 16.33 -18.99
CA ARG A 167 28.32 16.81 -17.72
C ARG A 167 27.34 17.76 -17.02
N ARG A 168 26.81 18.75 -17.73
CA ARG A 168 25.79 19.67 -17.20
C ARG A 168 24.54 18.93 -16.72
N ALA A 169 24.02 17.99 -17.52
CA ALA A 169 22.84 17.21 -17.13
C ALA A 169 23.11 16.25 -15.95
N ARG A 170 24.28 15.62 -15.88
CA ARG A 170 24.72 14.79 -14.74
C ARG A 170 24.73 15.62 -13.45
N ASN A 171 25.36 16.80 -13.49
CA ASN A 171 25.48 17.69 -12.35
C ASN A 171 24.13 18.29 -11.93
N TYR A 172 23.29 18.67 -12.89
CA TYR A 172 21.91 19.10 -12.64
C TYR A 172 21.11 18.02 -11.92
N LYS A 173 21.08 16.81 -12.50
CA LYS A 173 20.39 15.64 -11.93
C LYS A 173 20.84 15.38 -10.49
N ALA A 174 22.15 15.34 -10.23
CA ALA A 174 22.68 15.05 -8.90
C ALA A 174 22.29 16.13 -7.87
N ARG A 175 22.37 17.41 -8.25
CA ARG A 175 21.94 18.53 -7.38
C ARG A 175 20.45 18.49 -7.11
N LEU A 176 19.63 18.23 -8.13
CA LEU A 176 18.19 18.16 -8.01
C LEU A 176 17.77 17.05 -7.04
N ILE A 177 18.25 15.82 -7.26
CA ILE A 177 17.93 14.67 -6.38
C ILE A 177 18.36 14.94 -4.93
N ARG A 178 19.56 15.47 -4.72
CA ARG A 178 20.03 15.83 -3.36
C ARG A 178 19.16 16.91 -2.72
N LYS A 179 18.65 17.88 -3.49
CA LYS A 179 17.76 18.92 -2.98
C LYS A 179 16.38 18.36 -2.64
N THR A 180 15.78 17.59 -3.55
CA THR A 180 14.43 17.04 -3.37
C THR A 180 14.36 16.05 -2.21
N LEU A 181 15.29 15.10 -2.12
CA LEU A 181 15.32 14.13 -1.02
C LEU A 181 15.60 14.78 0.34
N ARG A 182 16.50 15.78 0.41
CA ARG A 182 16.73 16.55 1.65
C ARG A 182 15.49 17.31 2.08
N ASN A 183 14.81 17.97 1.15
CA ASN A 183 13.59 18.73 1.44
C ASN A 183 12.46 17.80 1.90
N TYR A 184 12.30 16.65 1.24
CA TYR A 184 11.36 15.61 1.66
C TYR A 184 11.65 15.13 3.09
N HIS A 185 12.90 14.77 3.38
CA HIS A 185 13.31 14.34 4.71
C HIS A 185 13.04 15.43 5.76
N ARG A 186 13.44 16.69 5.50
CA ARG A 186 13.21 17.81 6.42
C ARG A 186 11.72 18.03 6.69
N ARG A 187 10.88 17.94 5.66
CA ARG A 187 9.42 18.03 5.82
C ARG A 187 8.89 16.90 6.69
N LYS A 188 9.33 15.65 6.45
CA LYS A 188 8.93 14.49 7.26
C LYS A 188 9.36 14.58 8.72
N VAL A 189 10.57 15.06 8.97
CA VAL A 189 11.05 15.34 10.33
C VAL A 189 10.17 16.39 10.98
N LYS A 190 9.92 17.52 10.29
CA LYS A 190 9.06 18.60 10.81
C LYS A 190 7.66 18.08 11.18
N GLU A 191 7.00 17.35 10.27
CA GLU A 191 5.68 16.74 10.49
C GLU A 191 5.67 15.82 11.72
N ALA A 192 6.71 15.00 11.91
CA ALA A 192 6.79 14.08 13.04
C ALA A 192 7.11 14.80 14.36
N THR A 193 7.96 15.83 14.35
CA THR A 193 8.28 16.64 15.53
C THR A 193 7.12 17.53 15.99
N SER A 194 6.06 17.69 15.19
CA SER A 194 4.83 18.38 15.60
C SER A 194 4.06 17.66 16.71
N SER A 195 4.47 16.45 17.09
CA SER A 195 3.90 15.70 18.21
C SER A 195 5.02 15.07 19.04
N LEU A 196 4.83 15.01 20.36
CA LEU A 196 5.78 14.34 21.27
C LEU A 196 5.96 12.85 20.87
N GLU A 197 4.88 12.17 20.50
CA GLU A 197 4.91 10.78 20.03
C GLU A 197 5.73 10.61 18.73
N GLY A 198 5.58 11.52 17.77
CA GLY A 198 6.34 11.49 16.52
C GLY A 198 7.83 11.79 16.71
N LEU A 199 8.18 12.68 17.66
CA LEU A 199 9.56 12.93 18.06
C LEU A 199 10.20 11.66 18.67
N TRP A 200 9.48 10.96 19.54
CA TRP A 200 9.92 9.68 20.10
C TRP A 200 10.08 8.58 19.03
N LYS A 201 9.24 8.57 17.98
CA LYS A 201 9.39 7.65 16.84
C LYS A 201 10.69 7.91 16.07
N ILE A 202 11.04 9.17 15.80
CA ILE A 202 12.31 9.53 15.15
C ILE A 202 13.50 9.13 16.01
N ALA A 203 13.47 9.48 17.31
CA ALA A 203 14.54 9.10 18.23
C ALA A 203 14.73 7.59 18.32
N ARG A 204 13.63 6.83 18.30
CA ARG A 204 13.66 5.36 18.29
C ARG A 204 14.22 4.80 16.98
N TRP A 205 13.84 5.36 15.83
CA TRP A 205 14.40 4.98 14.53
C TRP A 205 15.92 5.23 14.49
N ALA A 206 16.37 6.42 14.91
CA ALA A 206 17.78 6.79 14.93
C ALA A 206 18.62 5.88 15.85
N ARG A 207 18.06 5.42 16.97
CA ARG A 207 18.72 4.48 17.90
C ARG A 207 18.68 3.02 17.45
N ARG A 208 17.79 2.64 16.52
CA ARG A 208 17.50 1.24 16.16
C ARG A 208 17.65 1.02 14.66
N ALA A 209 18.75 1.50 14.08
CA ALA A 209 19.06 1.34 12.66
C ALA A 209 19.46 -0.10 12.27
N GLU A 210 19.52 -1.04 13.22
CA GLU A 210 19.79 -2.45 12.96
C GLU A 210 18.53 -3.21 12.50
N PRO A 211 18.64 -4.14 11.53
CA PRO A 211 17.52 -4.94 11.07
C PRO A 211 16.98 -5.79 12.21
N ARG A 212 15.68 -5.64 12.52
CA ARG A 212 14.99 -6.63 13.34
C ARG A 212 14.88 -7.92 12.56
N THR A 213 15.57 -8.96 13.01
CA THR A 213 15.18 -10.33 12.70
C THR A 213 13.79 -10.55 13.29
N THR A 214 12.76 -10.59 12.44
CA THR A 214 11.40 -10.98 12.82
C THR A 214 11.36 -12.49 13.02
N LEU A 215 12.03 -12.96 14.07
CA LEU A 215 11.86 -14.32 14.54
C LEU A 215 10.68 -14.28 15.52
N ILE A 216 9.56 -14.91 15.14
CA ILE A 216 8.46 -15.16 16.07
C ILE A 216 9.03 -16.15 17.10
N PRO A 217 9.18 -15.76 18.38
CA PRO A 217 9.76 -16.65 19.38
C PRO A 217 8.92 -17.93 19.51
N PRO A 218 9.52 -19.05 19.96
CA PRO A 218 8.75 -20.24 20.30
C PRO A 218 7.67 -19.91 21.35
N LEU A 219 6.50 -20.54 21.21
CA LEU A 219 5.41 -20.39 22.17
C LEU A 219 5.44 -21.57 23.14
N GLN A 220 5.19 -21.30 24.42
CA GLN A 220 5.11 -22.35 25.42
C GLN A 220 3.67 -22.88 25.49
N ARG A 221 3.51 -24.20 25.34
CA ARG A 221 2.24 -24.89 25.58
C ARG A 221 1.92 -24.97 27.08
N PRO A 222 0.65 -25.17 27.45
CA PRO A 222 0.25 -25.37 28.85
C PRO A 222 0.94 -26.58 29.52
N ASP A 223 1.37 -27.56 28.74
CA ASP A 223 2.14 -28.73 29.19
C ASP A 223 3.64 -28.46 29.40
N GLY A 224 4.10 -27.23 29.14
CA GLY A 224 5.51 -26.81 29.25
C GLY A 224 6.35 -27.04 27.99
N GLY A 225 5.80 -27.67 26.94
CA GLY A 225 6.49 -27.86 25.66
C GLY A 225 6.69 -26.56 24.88
N MET A 226 7.77 -26.47 24.10
CA MET A 226 8.03 -25.33 23.23
C MET A 226 7.62 -25.61 21.80
N GLU A 227 6.79 -24.75 21.24
CA GLU A 227 6.32 -24.84 19.86
C GLU A 227 6.97 -23.82 18.95
N THR A 228 7.58 -24.31 17.87
CA THR A 228 8.26 -23.49 16.87
C THR A 228 7.49 -23.41 15.55
N ASP A 229 6.57 -24.35 15.30
CA ASP A 229 5.80 -24.41 14.06
C ASP A 229 4.76 -23.28 13.96
N VAL A 230 4.59 -22.73 12.75
CA VAL A 230 3.71 -21.57 12.53
C VAL A 230 2.24 -21.93 12.66
N LYS A 231 1.84 -23.14 12.24
CA LYS A 231 0.45 -23.59 12.29
C LYS A 231 0.06 -23.89 13.73
N GLU A 232 0.90 -24.62 14.45
CA GLU A 232 0.67 -24.92 15.87
C GLU A 232 0.61 -23.65 16.72
N LYS A 233 1.51 -22.68 16.47
CA LYS A 233 1.42 -21.35 17.10
C LYS A 233 0.11 -20.63 16.83
N LEU A 234 -0.41 -20.72 15.60
CA LEU A 234 -1.66 -20.08 15.20
C LEU A 234 -2.86 -20.72 15.93
N ASP A 235 -2.89 -22.03 16.02
CA ASP A 235 -3.96 -22.75 16.72
C ASP A 235 -3.91 -22.50 18.23
N MET A 236 -2.72 -22.47 18.84
CA MET A 236 -2.55 -22.03 20.23
C MET A 236 -3.07 -20.61 20.48
N PHE A 237 -2.85 -19.68 19.54
CA PHE A 237 -3.40 -18.33 19.66
C PHE A 237 -4.93 -18.31 19.52
N LYS A 238 -5.51 -19.13 18.62
CA LYS A 238 -6.97 -19.22 18.49
C LYS A 238 -7.59 -19.70 19.79
N ASP A 239 -7.07 -20.78 20.37
CA ASP A 239 -7.63 -21.35 21.59
C ASP A 239 -7.51 -20.38 22.78
N ALA A 240 -6.38 -19.68 22.88
CA ALA A 240 -6.14 -18.73 23.96
C ALA A 240 -6.98 -17.44 23.84
N PHE A 241 -7.15 -16.90 22.62
CA PHE A 241 -7.84 -15.62 22.42
C PHE A 241 -9.33 -15.76 22.05
N PHE A 242 -9.75 -16.92 21.55
CA PHE A 242 -11.11 -17.20 21.09
C PHE A 242 -11.59 -18.55 21.61
N PRO A 243 -11.67 -18.73 22.94
CA PRO A 243 -12.26 -19.94 23.51
C PRO A 243 -13.70 -20.11 23.00
N GLN A 244 -14.17 -21.36 22.89
CA GLN A 244 -15.57 -21.59 22.54
C GLN A 244 -16.47 -20.88 23.56
N PRO A 245 -17.40 -20.04 23.11
CA PRO A 245 -18.31 -19.37 24.02
C PRO A 245 -19.16 -20.43 24.75
N PRO A 246 -19.49 -20.22 26.03
CA PRO A 246 -20.38 -21.11 26.75
C PRO A 246 -21.74 -21.18 26.04
N GLU A 247 -22.43 -22.31 26.18
CA GLU A 247 -23.80 -22.43 25.68
C GLU A 247 -24.66 -21.32 26.28
N VAL A 248 -25.24 -20.50 25.41
CA VAL A 248 -26.07 -19.36 25.81
C VAL A 248 -27.38 -19.90 26.34
N ASP A 249 -27.68 -19.59 27.61
CA ASP A 249 -29.00 -19.80 28.17
C ASP A 249 -29.99 -18.83 27.49
N LEU A 250 -30.97 -19.37 26.77
CA LEU A 250 -32.00 -18.61 26.05
C LEU A 250 -33.33 -18.55 26.83
N THR A 251 -33.35 -18.98 28.09
CA THR A 251 -34.57 -19.01 28.90
C THR A 251 -35.14 -17.61 29.16
N ASP A 252 -34.29 -16.58 29.20
CA ASP A 252 -34.62 -15.17 29.42
C ASP A 252 -35.21 -14.47 28.18
N VAL A 253 -34.86 -14.93 26.97
CA VAL A 253 -35.38 -14.38 25.71
C VAL A 253 -36.77 -14.93 25.37
N ARG A 254 -37.07 -16.17 25.79
CA ARG A 254 -38.36 -16.82 25.52
C ARG A 254 -39.48 -16.09 26.27
N ASN A 255 -40.31 -15.36 25.51
CA ASN A 255 -41.44 -14.54 25.97
C ASN A 255 -41.08 -13.16 26.57
N TYR A 256 -39.86 -12.65 26.35
CA TYR A 256 -39.54 -11.28 26.72
C TYR A 256 -40.40 -10.28 25.93
N LYS A 257 -41.21 -9.47 26.62
CA LYS A 257 -41.99 -8.40 26.00
C LYS A 257 -41.12 -7.15 25.88
N TYR A 258 -40.63 -6.89 24.68
CA TYR A 258 -39.92 -5.65 24.38
C TYR A 258 -40.84 -4.44 24.60
N PRO A 259 -40.34 -3.34 25.20
CA PRO A 259 -41.08 -2.10 25.27
C PRO A 259 -41.36 -1.56 23.87
N SER A 260 -42.35 -0.68 23.75
CA SER A 260 -42.64 0.00 22.50
C SER A 260 -41.38 0.68 21.95
N PRO A 261 -41.12 0.60 20.63
CA PRO A 261 -39.95 1.22 20.03
C PRO A 261 -39.87 2.72 20.37
N MET A 262 -38.70 3.15 20.82
CA MET A 262 -38.44 4.57 21.05
C MET A 262 -38.50 5.30 19.69
N GLN A 263 -39.26 6.40 19.63
CA GLN A 263 -39.27 7.25 18.44
C GLN A 263 -37.95 8.03 18.40
N LEU A 264 -37.08 7.69 17.45
CA LEU A 264 -35.86 8.44 17.19
C LEU A 264 -36.19 9.65 16.32
N PRO A 265 -35.67 10.85 16.64
CA PRO A 265 -35.80 12.00 15.75
C PRO A 265 -35.11 11.74 14.41
N PRO A 266 -35.53 12.41 13.32
CA PRO A 266 -34.87 12.27 12.03
C PRO A 266 -33.41 12.72 12.12
N ILE A 267 -32.51 11.93 11.53
CA ILE A 267 -31.08 12.26 11.48
C ILE A 267 -30.88 13.50 10.63
N THR A 268 -30.16 14.48 11.16
CA THR A 268 -29.91 15.74 10.47
C THR A 268 -28.59 15.73 9.70
N ARG A 269 -28.51 16.50 8.60
CA ARG A 269 -27.26 16.76 7.88
C ARG A 269 -26.14 17.23 8.80
N ARG A 270 -26.47 18.03 9.83
CA ARG A 270 -25.50 18.56 10.79
C ARG A 270 -24.88 17.45 11.64
N GLU A 271 -25.69 16.52 12.13
CA GLU A 271 -25.20 15.35 12.89
C GLU A 271 -24.29 14.47 12.04
N VAL A 272 -24.67 14.20 10.79
CA VAL A 272 -23.82 13.43 9.86
C VAL A 272 -22.50 14.15 9.60
N THR A 273 -22.53 15.46 9.35
CA THR A 273 -21.34 16.26 9.10
C THR A 273 -20.40 16.25 10.31
N GLU A 274 -20.94 16.43 11.52
CA GLU A 274 -20.15 16.38 12.75
C GLU A 274 -19.60 14.97 13.03
N ALA A 275 -20.39 13.92 12.80
CA ALA A 275 -19.92 12.54 12.92
C ALA A 275 -18.73 12.27 11.99
N ILE A 276 -18.84 12.69 10.72
CA ILE A 276 -17.77 12.57 9.73
C ILE A 276 -16.53 13.37 10.16
N ARG A 277 -16.72 14.59 10.67
CA ARG A 277 -15.63 15.47 11.11
C ARG A 277 -14.79 14.86 12.23
N HIS A 278 -15.44 14.21 13.19
CA HIS A 278 -14.78 13.54 14.32
C HIS A 278 -14.13 12.21 13.95
N MET A 279 -14.31 11.71 12.71
CA MET A 279 -13.63 10.50 12.29
C MET A 279 -12.11 10.69 12.23
N PRO A 280 -11.35 9.75 12.80
CA PRO A 280 -9.90 9.76 12.70
C PRO A 280 -9.46 9.50 11.25
N GLY A 281 -8.82 10.49 10.62
CA GLY A 281 -8.58 10.52 9.16
C GLY A 281 -7.55 9.53 8.60
N LYS A 282 -6.80 8.82 9.45
CA LYS A 282 -5.75 7.86 9.03
C LYS A 282 -6.00 6.43 9.52
N LYS A 283 -7.26 6.07 9.76
CA LYS A 283 -7.63 4.67 10.02
C LYS A 283 -7.62 3.86 8.74
N THR A 284 -7.44 2.54 8.90
CA THR A 284 -7.54 1.57 7.80
C THR A 284 -8.96 1.62 7.22
N PRO A 285 -9.11 1.69 5.88
CA PRO A 285 -10.41 1.58 5.22
C PRO A 285 -11.16 0.30 5.61
N GLY A 286 -12.48 0.35 5.57
CA GLY A 286 -13.34 -0.81 5.79
C GLY A 286 -13.38 -1.76 4.58
N LYS A 287 -14.38 -2.65 4.57
CA LYS A 287 -14.64 -3.59 3.46
C LYS A 287 -14.91 -2.88 2.13
N ASP A 288 -15.43 -1.65 2.20
CA ASP A 288 -15.70 -0.77 1.06
C ASP A 288 -14.43 -0.17 0.43
N THR A 289 -13.26 -0.29 1.09
CA THR A 289 -11.98 0.31 0.70
C THR A 289 -11.96 1.84 0.67
N ILE A 290 -12.98 2.50 1.24
CA ILE A 290 -13.09 3.97 1.30
C ILE A 290 -12.34 4.49 2.54
N PRO A 291 -11.34 5.37 2.39
CA PRO A 291 -10.62 5.89 3.55
C PRO A 291 -11.38 7.03 4.24
N SER A 292 -11.21 7.13 5.56
CA SER A 292 -11.90 8.15 6.38
C SER A 292 -11.53 9.60 6.02
N HIS A 293 -10.30 9.88 5.56
CA HIS A 293 -9.95 11.21 5.07
C HIS A 293 -10.70 11.61 3.79
N LEU A 294 -11.04 10.65 2.92
CA LEU A 294 -11.84 10.92 1.74
C LEU A 294 -13.27 11.29 2.15
N LEU A 295 -13.90 10.53 3.05
CA LEU A 295 -15.23 10.84 3.58
C LEU A 295 -15.29 12.25 4.20
N ARG A 296 -14.24 12.63 4.95
CA ARG A 296 -14.11 14.00 5.48
C ARG A 296 -14.02 15.06 4.39
N HIS A 297 -13.33 14.76 3.30
CA HIS A 297 -13.15 15.67 2.19
C HIS A 297 -14.46 15.87 1.39
N ILE A 298 -15.18 14.78 1.10
CA ILE A 298 -16.43 14.82 0.31
C ILE A 298 -17.69 15.01 1.18
N SER A 299 -17.53 15.18 2.50
CA SER A 299 -18.61 15.38 3.47
C SER A 299 -19.68 16.39 3.03
N PRO A 300 -19.35 17.54 2.40
CA PRO A 300 -20.37 18.51 1.98
C PRO A 300 -21.40 17.94 0.99
N TYR A 301 -21.00 16.94 0.18
CA TYR A 301 -21.82 16.34 -0.87
C TYR A 301 -22.60 15.11 -0.39
N ILE A 302 -22.03 14.33 0.54
CA ILE A 302 -22.62 13.06 0.99
C ILE A 302 -23.43 13.19 2.29
N ALA A 303 -23.28 14.28 3.05
CA ALA A 303 -23.94 14.43 4.34
C ALA A 303 -25.48 14.50 4.23
N GLU A 304 -25.99 15.16 3.18
CA GLU A 304 -27.44 15.22 2.93
C GLU A 304 -27.97 13.85 2.47
N PRO A 305 -27.37 13.18 1.43
CA PRO A 305 -27.76 11.84 1.06
C PRO A 305 -27.81 10.83 2.22
N LEU A 306 -26.81 10.86 3.10
CA LEU A 306 -26.72 9.94 4.24
C LEU A 306 -27.75 10.24 5.34
N ALA A 307 -28.17 11.50 5.50
CA ALA A 307 -29.20 11.90 6.46
C ALA A 307 -30.59 11.44 6.03
N THR A 308 -30.83 11.29 4.73
CA THR A 308 -32.14 10.89 4.17
C THR A 308 -32.39 9.37 4.25
N LEU A 309 -31.35 8.53 4.20
CA LEU A 309 -31.47 7.07 4.25
C LEU A 309 -32.31 6.51 5.42
N PRO A 310 -32.17 6.99 6.67
CA PRO A 310 -32.87 6.44 7.84
C PRO A 310 -34.27 7.05 8.06
N SER A 311 -34.65 8.08 7.29
CA SER A 311 -35.94 8.75 7.46
C SER A 311 -37.15 7.97 6.93
N VAL A 312 -36.93 6.77 6.41
CA VAL A 312 -37.99 5.84 6.04
C VAL A 312 -38.56 5.22 7.32
N PRO A 313 -39.85 5.36 7.62
CA PRO A 313 -40.42 4.71 8.79
C PRO A 313 -40.21 3.20 8.67
N PRO A 314 -39.77 2.50 9.73
CA PRO A 314 -39.70 1.05 9.70
C PRO A 314 -41.11 0.55 9.42
N VAL A 315 -41.29 -0.10 8.27
CA VAL A 315 -42.48 -0.90 8.00
C VAL A 315 -42.63 -1.81 9.19
N THR A 316 -43.79 -1.72 9.83
CA THR A 316 -44.21 -2.45 11.01
C THR A 316 -43.61 -3.85 10.99
N LEU A 317 -42.66 -4.11 11.89
CA LEU A 317 -42.11 -5.44 12.09
C LEU A 317 -43.26 -6.38 12.46
N LEU A 318 -43.82 -7.07 11.47
CA LEU A 318 -44.50 -8.33 11.73
C LEU A 318 -43.46 -9.22 12.41
N PRO A 319 -43.82 -9.88 13.53
CA PRO A 319 -42.87 -10.66 14.30
C PRO A 319 -42.20 -11.70 13.40
N PRO A 320 -40.89 -11.96 13.59
CA PRO A 320 -40.18 -12.94 12.78
C PRO A 320 -40.83 -14.30 12.97
N THR A 321 -41.45 -14.82 11.92
CA THR A 321 -41.73 -16.25 11.83
C THR A 321 -40.37 -16.93 11.72
N LEU A 322 -39.91 -17.48 12.85
CA LEU A 322 -38.70 -18.30 12.89
C LEU A 322 -38.79 -19.35 11.77
N PRO A 323 -37.77 -19.50 10.92
CA PRO A 323 -37.76 -20.57 9.93
C PRO A 323 -37.82 -21.91 10.69
N ARG A 324 -38.81 -22.74 10.35
CA ARG A 324 -38.85 -24.14 10.75
C ARG A 324 -37.57 -24.80 10.26
N ILE A 325 -36.62 -25.02 11.18
CA ILE A 325 -35.49 -25.91 10.96
C ILE A 325 -36.09 -27.32 10.87
N GLY A 326 -36.39 -27.75 9.65
CA GLY A 326 -36.68 -29.14 9.37
C GLY A 326 -35.40 -29.94 9.58
N HIS A 327 -35.34 -30.70 10.66
CA HIS A 327 -34.41 -31.81 10.77
C HIS A 327 -34.76 -32.83 9.68
N SER A 328 -34.11 -32.74 8.51
CA SER A 328 -34.04 -33.86 7.58
C SER A 328 -32.92 -34.78 8.06
N ASN A 329 -33.30 -35.83 8.78
CA ASN A 329 -32.49 -37.04 8.90
C ASN A 329 -32.20 -37.57 7.51
N ALA A 330 -30.94 -37.52 7.07
CA ALA A 330 -30.43 -38.33 5.98
C ALA A 330 -29.53 -39.41 6.59
N GLN A 331 -30.13 -40.55 6.89
CA GLN A 331 -29.42 -41.82 6.99
C GLN A 331 -29.12 -42.33 5.57
N GLU A 332 -28.02 -43.08 5.46
CA GLU A 332 -27.69 -44.03 4.38
C GLU A 332 -27.33 -43.41 3.00
N THR A 333 -26.31 -43.85 2.27
CA THR A 333 -25.59 -45.12 2.21
C THR A 333 -24.15 -44.84 1.75
N GLY A 334 -23.20 -45.64 2.24
CA GLY A 334 -21.87 -45.71 1.64
C GLY A 334 -21.91 -46.44 0.31
N GLU A 335 -21.06 -46.02 -0.62
CA GLU A 335 -20.49 -46.93 -1.61
C GLU A 335 -19.12 -46.42 -2.04
N ARG A 336 -18.11 -47.20 -1.67
CA ARG A 336 -16.79 -47.20 -2.31
C ARG A 336 -16.97 -47.65 -3.77
N ARG A 337 -16.30 -46.99 -4.71
CA ARG A 337 -15.66 -47.66 -5.86
C ARG A 337 -14.65 -46.76 -6.56
N LEU A 338 -13.41 -47.26 -6.54
CA LEU A 338 -12.26 -47.12 -7.45
C LEU A 338 -11.65 -45.74 -7.66
#